data_AF-A0A9E5L1K3-F1
#
_entry.id   AF-A0A9E5L1K3-F1
#
_cell.length_a   1.000
_cell.length_b   1.000
_cell.length_c   1.000
_cell.angle_alpha   90.00
_cell.angle_beta   90.00
_cell.angle_gamma   90.00
#
_symmetry.space_group_name_H-M   'P 1'
#
loop_
_entity.id
_entity.type
_entity.pdbx_description
1 polymer ?
#
loop_
_entity_poly.entity_id
_entity_poly.type
_entity_poly.pdbx_seq_one_letter_code
_entity_poly.pdbx_strand_id
1 'polypeptide(L)'
;MTHAKIAVGLDIGTTKIVAIIGKETPHGKLDILGTGTAPSVGVKGGVVVNIVQTMASITKAVQHAEAASGMTIGSVAVGIAGQHIRSLQHSDYITREDPEKVIEHEDILRLTDNVHKLVMMPGEEIIHVLPQEYKVDGQGDVDEPVGMFGGRLEATFHIVVGQVTSIRNIARCVKNSGLELGSVNLEPLASAEAVLSEEEKEAGVVLIDIGGGTTDVAIFKDGIIRHTAVIPHGGNIITQDIKEGGSIIEKQAEQLKIKFGSAWPGENKDNEIVSIPGLHGRDPKEISLKNLSRIIHARVTEIINAVYTEIKQYGHDQASKKLIAGVVITGGGSQLKHIKHLVEFLTGMDVRIGFPNEHLAGMEAKQDLNSPIYSTAVGLLMQGIHSRGDGDMAVINDEFTMDAMAVANDLSDLIDVSQENPTEEAMAIDPLTEAVDSPESSKETGEEPDLTDEAALDAVAKRKVKKRSFFDKWVEKFTDSILED
;
A
#
# COMPACT_ATOMS: atom_id res chain seq x y z
N MET A 1 -0.51 -13.15 30.56
CA MET A 1 -0.42 -13.68 29.19
C MET A 1 -0.11 -12.47 28.31
N THR A 2 1.01 -12.48 27.59
CA THR A 2 1.29 -11.44 26.59
C THR A 2 0.27 -11.62 25.46
N HIS A 3 -0.63 -10.64 25.28
CA HIS A 3 -1.52 -10.63 24.12
C HIS A 3 -0.63 -10.61 22.87
N ALA A 4 -0.78 -11.62 22.00
CA ALA A 4 -0.05 -11.65 20.74
C ALA A 4 -0.42 -10.41 19.93
N LYS A 5 0.56 -9.71 19.35
CA LYS A 5 0.30 -8.56 18.49
C LYS A 5 -0.34 -9.05 17.21
N ILE A 6 -1.63 -8.80 17.05
CA ILE A 6 -2.39 -9.11 15.84
C ILE A 6 -2.58 -7.82 15.06
N ALA A 7 -2.29 -7.87 13.76
CA ALA A 7 -2.52 -6.75 12.86
C ALA A 7 -3.14 -7.25 11.55
N VAL A 8 -3.61 -6.30 10.76
CA VAL A 8 -4.20 -6.56 9.45
C VAL A 8 -3.54 -5.64 8.43
N GLY A 9 -2.95 -6.23 7.40
CA GLY A 9 -2.47 -5.51 6.21
C GLY A 9 -3.57 -5.48 5.15
N LEU A 10 -3.86 -4.31 4.60
CA LEU A 10 -4.83 -4.12 3.51
C LEU A 10 -4.16 -3.43 2.31
N ASP A 11 -3.89 -4.20 1.27
CA ASP A 11 -3.35 -3.74 0.00
C ASP A 11 -4.50 -3.40 -0.96
N ILE A 12 -4.65 -2.12 -1.33
CA ILE A 12 -5.70 -1.61 -2.23
C ILE A 12 -5.10 -1.46 -3.64
N GLY A 13 -4.79 -2.59 -4.25
CA GLY A 13 -4.17 -2.64 -5.57
C GLY A 13 -5.13 -2.31 -6.72
N THR A 14 -4.53 -1.97 -7.87
CA THR A 14 -5.27 -1.69 -9.12
C THR A 14 -5.97 -2.93 -9.70
N THR A 15 -5.41 -4.13 -9.52
CA THR A 15 -5.97 -5.37 -10.08
C THR A 15 -6.74 -6.19 -9.06
N LYS A 16 -6.33 -6.14 -7.79
CA LYS A 16 -6.92 -6.88 -6.68
C LYS A 16 -6.75 -6.10 -5.38
N ILE A 17 -7.61 -6.39 -4.43
CA ILE A 17 -7.47 -5.97 -3.03
C ILE A 17 -7.14 -7.22 -2.22
N VAL A 18 -6.17 -7.11 -1.32
CA VAL A 18 -5.73 -8.21 -0.46
C VAL A 18 -5.80 -7.77 1.01
N ALA A 19 -6.50 -8.55 1.83
CA ALA A 19 -6.51 -8.41 3.28
C ALA A 19 -5.75 -9.61 3.89
N ILE A 20 -4.79 -9.36 4.76
CA ILE A 20 -4.03 -10.40 5.47
C ILE A 20 -4.08 -10.12 6.96
N ILE A 21 -4.55 -11.10 7.73
CA ILE A 21 -4.57 -11.07 9.18
C ILE A 21 -3.43 -11.96 9.67
N GLY A 22 -2.62 -11.45 10.57
CA GLY A 22 -1.53 -12.23 11.15
C GLY A 22 -1.07 -11.72 12.50
N LYS A 23 -0.25 -12.53 13.15
CA LYS A 23 0.35 -12.21 14.45
C LYS A 23 1.83 -12.49 14.47
N GLU A 24 2.56 -11.72 15.27
CA GLU A 24 3.97 -11.99 15.50
C GLU A 24 4.15 -13.18 16.45
N THR A 25 4.97 -14.13 16.03
CA THR A 25 5.41 -15.25 16.87
C THR A 25 6.53 -14.82 17.82
N PRO A 26 6.79 -15.56 18.91
CA PRO A 26 7.91 -15.27 19.82
C PRO A 26 9.30 -15.28 19.16
N HIS A 27 9.43 -15.77 17.93
CA HIS A 27 10.66 -15.83 17.16
C HIS A 27 10.79 -14.70 16.12
N GLY A 28 9.92 -13.69 16.17
CA GLY A 28 9.93 -12.56 15.21
C GLY A 28 9.45 -12.92 13.80
N LYS A 29 8.75 -14.06 13.64
CA LYS A 29 8.11 -14.47 12.38
C LYS A 29 6.61 -14.23 12.42
N LEU A 30 5.98 -14.12 11.25
CA LEU A 30 4.54 -13.91 11.10
C LEU A 30 3.78 -15.23 11.01
N ASP A 31 2.86 -15.45 11.94
CA ASP A 31 1.86 -16.51 11.82
C ASP A 31 0.61 -15.93 11.15
N ILE A 32 0.29 -16.43 9.95
CA ILE A 32 -0.82 -15.93 9.14
C ILE A 32 -2.10 -16.65 9.55
N LEU A 33 -3.09 -15.88 9.98
CA LEU A 33 -4.34 -16.39 10.53
C LEU A 33 -5.44 -16.45 9.46
N GLY A 34 -5.45 -15.51 8.52
CA GLY A 34 -6.44 -15.46 7.44
C GLY A 34 -6.00 -14.58 6.30
N THR A 35 -6.40 -14.95 5.09
CA THR A 35 -6.14 -14.17 3.88
C THR A 35 -7.41 -14.04 3.07
N GLY A 36 -7.62 -12.87 2.49
CA GLY A 36 -8.78 -12.59 1.67
C GLY A 36 -8.37 -11.77 0.45
N THR A 37 -8.95 -12.10 -0.69
CA THR A 37 -8.67 -11.41 -1.95
C THR A 37 -9.96 -11.16 -2.72
N ALA A 38 -10.06 -9.98 -3.34
CA ALA A 38 -11.14 -9.62 -4.24
C ALA A 38 -10.60 -8.89 -5.48
N PRO A 39 -11.23 -9.04 -6.67
CA PRO A 39 -10.93 -8.21 -7.82
C PRO A 39 -11.13 -6.72 -7.50
N SER A 40 -10.24 -5.87 -7.97
CA SER A 40 -10.34 -4.41 -7.81
C SER A 40 -11.01 -3.81 -9.05
N VAL A 41 -12.09 -3.05 -8.84
CA VAL A 41 -12.87 -2.43 -9.94
C VAL A 41 -12.82 -0.90 -9.87
N GLY A 42 -12.63 -0.34 -8.68
CA GLY A 42 -12.66 1.11 -8.44
C GLY A 42 -11.29 1.79 -8.34
N VAL A 43 -10.19 1.09 -8.63
CA VAL A 43 -8.82 1.60 -8.50
C VAL A 43 -8.10 1.57 -9.85
N LYS A 44 -7.41 2.64 -10.22
CA LYS A 44 -6.63 2.74 -11.46
C LYS A 44 -5.31 3.47 -11.22
N GLY A 45 -4.19 2.81 -11.53
CA GLY A 45 -2.86 3.41 -11.41
C GLY A 45 -2.49 3.79 -9.96
N GLY A 46 -2.96 3.00 -8.99
CA GLY A 46 -2.80 3.28 -7.56
C GLY A 46 -3.76 4.34 -7.00
N VAL A 47 -4.66 4.90 -7.83
CA VAL A 47 -5.62 5.93 -7.40
C VAL A 47 -7.02 5.36 -7.34
N VAL A 48 -7.74 5.64 -6.25
CA VAL A 48 -9.16 5.33 -6.13
C VAL A 48 -9.97 6.27 -7.04
N VAL A 49 -10.56 5.71 -8.10
CA VAL A 49 -11.39 6.44 -9.07
C VAL A 49 -12.89 6.28 -8.80
N ASN A 50 -13.29 5.19 -8.13
CA ASN A 50 -14.68 4.95 -7.73
C ASN A 50 -14.73 4.40 -6.30
N ILE A 51 -15.20 5.24 -5.36
CA ILE A 51 -15.27 4.93 -3.93
C ILE A 51 -16.19 3.72 -3.68
N VAL A 52 -17.40 3.72 -4.23
CA VAL A 52 -18.42 2.67 -3.98
C VAL A 52 -17.93 1.31 -4.46
N GLN A 53 -17.35 1.25 -5.67
CA GLN A 53 -16.80 0.00 -6.20
C GLN A 53 -15.58 -0.48 -5.39
N THR A 54 -14.75 0.44 -4.93
CA THR A 54 -13.59 0.11 -4.10
C THR A 54 -14.02 -0.43 -2.74
N MET A 55 -15.00 0.20 -2.08
CA MET A 55 -15.59 -0.27 -0.83
C MET A 55 -16.15 -1.69 -0.96
N ALA A 56 -16.87 -1.98 -2.06
CA ALA A 56 -17.39 -3.33 -2.30
C ALA A 56 -16.25 -4.37 -2.44
N SER A 57 -15.18 -4.03 -3.14
CA SER A 57 -13.99 -4.88 -3.26
C SER A 57 -13.27 -5.06 -1.91
N ILE A 58 -13.14 -4.00 -1.09
CA ILE A 58 -12.55 -4.07 0.25
C ILE A 58 -13.37 -5.00 1.14
N THR A 59 -14.68 -4.73 1.24
CA THR A 59 -15.62 -5.52 2.07
C THR A 59 -15.53 -7.00 1.73
N LYS A 60 -15.49 -7.34 0.43
CA LYS A 60 -15.34 -8.73 -0.02
C LYS A 60 -14.02 -9.36 0.38
N ALA A 61 -12.89 -8.63 0.24
CA ALA A 61 -11.59 -9.13 0.65
C ALA A 61 -11.52 -9.34 2.17
N VAL A 62 -12.08 -8.41 2.95
CA VAL A 62 -12.18 -8.46 4.41
C VAL A 62 -13.00 -9.67 4.83
N GLN A 63 -14.23 -9.83 4.32
CA GLN A 63 -15.09 -10.98 4.62
C GLN A 63 -14.41 -12.33 4.35
N HIS A 64 -13.64 -12.45 3.26
CA HIS A 64 -12.87 -13.66 2.98
C HIS A 64 -11.77 -13.90 4.03
N ALA A 65 -11.07 -12.85 4.47
CA ALA A 65 -10.03 -12.95 5.50
C ALA A 65 -10.61 -13.27 6.89
N GLU A 66 -11.74 -12.66 7.25
CA GLU A 66 -12.48 -12.93 8.48
C GLU A 66 -12.99 -14.37 8.50
N ALA A 67 -13.58 -14.85 7.41
CA ALA A 67 -14.04 -16.23 7.29
C ALA A 67 -12.88 -17.25 7.38
N ALA A 68 -11.71 -16.92 6.84
CA ALA A 68 -10.53 -17.78 6.91
C ALA A 68 -9.91 -17.84 8.32
N SER A 69 -9.98 -16.74 9.08
CA SER A 69 -9.37 -16.61 10.41
C SER A 69 -10.33 -16.89 11.58
N GLY A 70 -11.64 -16.74 11.37
CA GLY A 70 -12.65 -16.72 12.43
C GLY A 70 -12.60 -15.46 13.30
N MET A 71 -12.06 -14.36 12.78
CA MET A 71 -11.80 -13.12 13.52
C MET A 71 -12.42 -11.92 12.82
N THR A 72 -13.00 -10.97 13.57
CA THR A 72 -13.61 -9.73 13.03
C THR A 72 -12.58 -8.61 12.91
N ILE A 73 -12.32 -8.11 11.70
CA ILE A 73 -11.32 -7.06 11.46
C ILE A 73 -11.89 -5.71 11.91
N GLY A 74 -11.20 -5.04 12.85
CA GLY A 74 -11.53 -3.69 13.30
C GLY A 74 -10.66 -2.62 12.66
N SER A 75 -9.34 -2.79 12.66
CA SER A 75 -8.39 -1.76 12.24
C SER A 75 -7.33 -2.31 11.27
N VAL A 76 -7.01 -1.54 10.23
CA VAL A 76 -6.12 -1.97 9.14
C VAL A 76 -4.93 -1.02 8.91
N ALA A 77 -3.78 -1.60 8.58
CA ALA A 77 -2.63 -0.89 8.01
C ALA A 77 -2.74 -0.95 6.48
N VAL A 78 -2.80 0.21 5.84
CA VAL A 78 -3.15 0.34 4.42
C VAL A 78 -1.96 0.83 3.60
N GLY A 79 -1.84 0.34 2.38
CA GLY A 79 -0.85 0.80 1.41
C GLY A 79 -1.28 2.06 0.66
N ILE A 80 -0.32 2.93 0.36
CA ILE A 80 -0.46 3.99 -0.61
C ILE A 80 0.66 3.92 -1.67
N ALA A 81 0.27 3.98 -2.93
CA ALA A 81 1.16 4.05 -4.10
C ALA A 81 0.49 4.84 -5.23
N GLY A 82 1.24 5.15 -6.27
CA GLY A 82 0.71 5.83 -7.45
C GLY A 82 1.38 7.16 -7.76
N GLN A 83 1.00 7.74 -8.90
CA GLN A 83 1.60 8.99 -9.41
C GLN A 83 1.40 10.21 -8.52
N HIS A 84 0.52 10.10 -7.53
CA HIS A 84 0.28 11.15 -6.56
C HIS A 84 1.31 11.17 -5.44
N ILE A 85 2.25 10.22 -5.44
CA ILE A 85 3.40 10.18 -4.53
C ILE A 85 4.62 10.77 -5.22
N ARG A 86 5.32 11.64 -4.50
CA ARG A 86 6.55 12.28 -4.97
C ARG A 86 7.59 12.26 -3.85
N SER A 87 8.84 12.13 -4.26
CA SER A 87 9.99 12.14 -3.35
C SER A 87 10.76 13.44 -3.51
N LEU A 88 11.28 13.98 -2.41
CA LEU A 88 12.17 15.13 -2.42
C LEU A 88 13.20 15.02 -1.32
N GLN A 89 14.38 15.59 -1.56
CA GLN A 89 15.45 15.64 -0.58
C GLN A 89 15.50 17.02 0.05
N HIS A 90 15.67 17.08 1.37
CA HIS A 90 15.77 18.33 2.10
C HIS A 90 16.78 18.21 3.23
N SER A 91 17.59 19.24 3.44
CA SER A 91 18.50 19.31 4.59
C SER A 91 18.09 20.46 5.50
N ASP A 92 18.05 20.20 6.79
CA ASP A 92 17.72 21.18 7.82
C ASP A 92 18.66 21.03 9.02
N TYR A 93 18.64 22.00 9.95
CA TYR A 93 19.44 21.97 11.16
C TYR A 93 18.75 22.61 12.36
N ILE A 94 19.19 22.24 13.55
CA ILE A 94 18.86 22.91 14.80
C ILE A 94 20.13 23.36 15.52
N THR A 95 20.01 24.46 16.26
CA THR A 95 21.01 24.90 17.24
C THR A 95 20.55 24.45 18.62
N ARG A 96 21.42 23.74 19.33
CA ARG A 96 21.19 23.25 20.68
C ARG A 96 21.57 24.34 21.70
N GLU A 97 20.84 24.39 22.82
CA GLU A 97 21.05 25.41 23.84
C GLU A 97 22.37 25.22 24.60
N ASP A 98 22.77 23.96 24.82
CA ASP A 98 23.97 23.59 25.55
C ASP A 98 24.80 22.58 24.75
N PRO A 99 25.87 23.04 24.06
CA PRO A 99 26.76 22.19 23.28
C PRO A 99 27.48 21.12 24.10
N GLU A 100 27.63 21.34 25.41
CA GLU A 100 28.31 20.43 26.35
C GLU A 100 27.39 19.34 26.89
N LYS A 101 26.09 19.37 26.54
CA LYS A 101 25.20 18.22 26.75
C LYS A 101 25.25 17.28 25.56
N VAL A 102 25.11 15.99 25.82
CA VAL A 102 24.95 15.00 24.76
C VAL A 102 23.65 15.23 24.00
N ILE A 103 23.68 15.00 22.70
CA ILE A 103 22.50 15.02 21.83
C ILE A 103 21.54 13.92 22.30
N GLU A 104 20.28 14.29 22.48
CA GLU A 104 19.23 13.37 22.92
C GLU A 104 18.21 13.10 21.80
N HIS A 105 17.36 12.08 21.97
CA HIS A 105 16.29 11.80 20.99
C HIS A 105 15.33 12.99 20.80
N GLU A 106 15.18 13.84 21.83
CA GLU A 106 14.37 15.05 21.73
C GLU A 106 14.95 16.07 20.74
N ASP A 107 16.29 16.15 20.61
CA ASP A 107 16.95 16.98 19.60
C ASP A 107 16.63 16.46 18.19
N ILE A 108 16.64 15.13 18.00
CA ILE A 108 16.27 14.52 16.71
C ILE A 108 14.80 14.78 16.37
N LEU A 109 13.90 14.61 17.34
CA LEU A 109 12.47 14.89 17.15
C LEU A 109 12.24 16.36 16.80
N ARG A 110 12.92 17.30 17.47
CA ARG A 110 12.83 18.73 17.15
C ARG A 110 13.29 19.03 15.72
N LEU A 111 14.37 18.40 15.28
CA LEU A 111 14.87 18.56 13.91
C LEU A 111 13.89 17.98 12.89
N THR A 112 13.37 16.77 13.13
CA THR A 112 12.35 16.15 12.27
C THR A 112 11.04 16.96 12.23
N ASP A 113 10.62 17.55 13.35
CA ASP A 113 9.43 18.40 13.45
C ASP A 113 9.53 19.69 12.63
N ASN A 114 10.75 20.22 12.41
CA ASN A 114 10.94 21.36 11.51
C ASN A 114 10.60 20.96 10.06
N VAL A 115 11.04 19.77 9.65
CA VAL A 115 10.78 19.24 8.31
C VAL A 115 9.29 19.02 8.07
N HIS A 116 8.55 18.53 9.08
CA HIS A 116 7.09 18.38 8.98
C HIS A 116 6.34 19.71 8.81
N LYS A 117 6.95 20.85 9.12
CA LYS A 117 6.35 22.19 8.99
C LYS A 117 6.67 22.85 7.63
N LEU A 118 7.41 22.17 6.76
CA LEU A 118 7.70 22.69 5.44
C LEU A 118 6.41 22.89 4.64
N VAL A 119 6.32 24.03 3.96
CA VAL A 119 5.18 24.36 3.11
C VAL A 119 5.29 23.56 1.81
N MET A 120 4.34 22.66 1.60
CA MET A 120 4.22 21.88 0.36
C MET A 120 3.43 22.63 -0.72
N MET A 121 3.39 22.10 -1.94
CA MET A 121 2.52 22.65 -2.98
C MET A 121 1.05 22.51 -2.56
N PRO A 122 0.13 23.38 -3.03
CA PRO A 122 -1.29 23.27 -2.70
C PRO A 122 -1.84 21.87 -2.98
N GLY A 123 -2.42 21.24 -1.95
CA GLY A 123 -3.00 19.90 -2.03
C GLY A 123 -2.00 18.74 -1.82
N GLU A 124 -0.73 19.01 -1.55
CA GLU A 124 0.26 18.02 -1.13
C GLU A 124 0.45 18.03 0.39
N GLU A 125 0.78 16.86 0.95
CA GLU A 125 1.12 16.69 2.35
C GLU A 125 2.28 15.69 2.51
N ILE A 126 3.06 15.87 3.57
CA ILE A 126 4.18 14.99 3.90
C ILE A 126 3.63 13.70 4.53
N ILE A 127 3.93 12.56 3.91
CA ILE A 127 3.57 11.22 4.41
C ILE A 127 4.70 10.68 5.29
N HIS A 128 5.95 10.73 4.80
CA HIS A 128 7.11 10.22 5.52
C HIS A 128 8.27 11.21 5.49
N VAL A 129 8.97 11.31 6.62
CA VAL A 129 10.25 12.01 6.76
C VAL A 129 11.27 10.99 7.22
N LEU A 130 12.20 10.63 6.34
CA LEU A 130 13.15 9.55 6.55
C LEU A 130 14.56 10.16 6.62
N PRO A 131 15.20 10.20 7.79
CA PRO A 131 16.56 10.72 7.90
C PRO A 131 17.53 9.86 7.10
N GLN A 132 18.51 10.49 6.46
CA GLN A 132 19.52 9.83 5.65
C GLN A 132 20.93 10.03 6.19
N GLU A 133 21.29 11.26 6.55
CA GLU A 133 22.65 11.61 6.96
C GLU A 133 22.57 12.66 8.05
N TYR A 134 23.36 12.51 9.11
CA TYR A 134 23.51 13.56 10.12
C TYR A 134 24.87 14.25 10.00
N LYS A 135 24.90 15.49 10.50
CA LYS A 135 26.14 16.24 10.72
C LYS A 135 26.10 16.91 12.09
N VAL A 136 27.21 16.87 12.80
CA VAL A 136 27.37 17.55 14.10
C VAL A 136 28.50 18.57 13.98
N ASP A 137 28.18 19.84 14.21
CA ASP A 137 29.11 20.98 14.08
C ASP A 137 29.86 21.02 12.73
N GLY A 138 29.18 20.61 11.66
CA GLY A 138 29.72 20.56 10.30
C GLY A 138 30.55 19.30 9.98
N GLN A 139 30.78 18.41 10.95
CA GLN A 139 31.34 17.08 10.70
C GLN A 139 30.24 16.14 10.22
N GLY A 140 30.38 15.60 9.01
CA GLY A 140 29.42 14.63 8.44
C GLY A 140 29.78 13.18 8.75
N ASP A 141 29.17 12.26 7.99
CA ASP A 141 29.30 10.81 8.16
C ASP A 141 28.91 10.33 9.58
N VAL A 142 27.89 10.99 10.15
CA VAL A 142 27.31 10.63 11.44
C VAL A 142 26.04 9.81 11.17
N ASP A 143 26.07 8.53 11.53
CA ASP A 143 24.91 7.64 11.42
C ASP A 143 23.99 7.79 12.64
N GLU A 144 24.58 7.78 13.85
CA GLU A 144 23.87 7.91 15.12
C GLU A 144 24.39 9.14 15.90
N PRO A 145 23.69 10.29 15.81
CA PRO A 145 24.10 11.50 16.52
C PRO A 145 23.79 11.46 18.02
N VAL A 146 22.86 10.60 18.48
CA VAL A 146 22.50 10.54 19.91
C VAL A 146 23.70 10.10 20.74
N GLY A 147 23.98 10.85 21.81
CA GLY A 147 25.14 10.61 22.67
C GLY A 147 26.40 11.41 22.29
N MET A 148 26.42 12.08 21.14
CA MET A 148 27.51 12.98 20.75
C MET A 148 27.36 14.36 21.40
N PHE A 149 28.46 15.08 21.57
CA PHE A 149 28.45 16.51 21.94
C PHE A 149 28.42 17.37 20.69
N GLY A 150 27.81 18.55 20.77
CA GLY A 150 27.84 19.51 19.68
C GLY A 150 26.77 20.58 19.76
N GLY A 151 27.06 21.76 19.22
CA GLY A 151 26.15 22.91 19.28
C GLY A 151 25.13 22.92 18.14
N ARG A 152 25.48 22.35 16.99
CA ARG A 152 24.66 22.36 15.78
C ARG A 152 24.48 20.95 15.24
N LEU A 153 23.22 20.53 15.13
CA LEU A 153 22.83 19.24 14.59
C LEU A 153 22.11 19.47 13.26
N GLU A 154 22.65 18.91 12.18
CA GLU A 154 22.06 18.96 10.84
C GLU A 154 21.66 17.56 10.40
N ALA A 155 20.66 17.47 9.54
CA ALA A 155 20.31 16.22 8.88
C ALA A 155 19.80 16.44 7.46
N THR A 156 20.09 15.48 6.60
CA THR A 156 19.46 15.34 5.28
C THR A 156 18.35 14.31 5.36
N PHE A 157 17.20 14.64 4.79
CA PHE A 157 15.99 13.84 4.82
C PHE A 157 15.54 13.48 3.41
N HIS A 158 15.07 12.24 3.27
CA HIS A 158 14.21 11.81 2.20
C HIS A 158 12.76 12.02 2.62
N ILE A 159 12.07 12.91 1.92
CA ILE A 159 10.70 13.28 2.23
C ILE A 159 9.81 12.69 1.14
N VAL A 160 8.79 11.96 1.58
CA VAL A 160 7.74 11.42 0.73
C VAL A 160 6.51 12.28 0.92
N VAL A 161 6.02 12.86 -0.17
CA VAL A 161 4.81 13.67 -0.21
C VAL A 161 3.74 12.97 -1.03
N GLY A 162 2.48 13.19 -0.67
CA GLY A 162 1.32 12.67 -1.38
C GLY A 162 0.24 13.72 -1.58
N GLN A 163 -0.61 13.52 -2.58
CA GLN A 163 -1.82 14.34 -2.73
C GLN A 163 -2.83 13.99 -1.63
N VAL A 164 -3.28 15.01 -0.90
CA VAL A 164 -4.24 14.90 0.21
C VAL A 164 -5.53 14.22 -0.24
N THR A 165 -5.98 14.50 -1.46
CA THR A 165 -7.19 13.89 -2.05
C THR A 165 -7.08 12.38 -2.19
N SER A 166 -5.92 11.87 -2.64
CA SER A 166 -5.69 10.43 -2.76
C SER A 166 -5.70 9.74 -1.40
N ILE A 167 -5.04 10.33 -0.39
CA ILE A 167 -5.01 9.82 0.98
C ILE A 167 -6.42 9.81 1.57
N ARG A 168 -7.19 10.90 1.42
CA ARG A 168 -8.59 10.98 1.88
C ARG A 168 -9.48 9.94 1.22
N ASN A 169 -9.31 9.69 -0.08
CA ASN A 169 -10.13 8.70 -0.78
C ASN A 169 -9.89 7.29 -0.24
N ILE A 170 -8.63 6.94 0.05
CA ILE A 170 -8.28 5.68 0.71
C ILE A 170 -8.92 5.61 2.10
N ALA A 171 -8.74 6.66 2.92
CA ALA A 171 -9.31 6.72 4.27
C ALA A 171 -10.84 6.57 4.27
N ARG A 172 -11.53 7.23 3.35
CA ARG A 172 -12.99 7.12 3.17
C ARG A 172 -13.41 5.70 2.77
N CYS A 173 -12.70 5.07 1.83
CA CYS A 173 -12.99 3.69 1.44
C CYS A 173 -12.87 2.72 2.62
N VAL A 174 -11.84 2.87 3.43
CA VAL A 174 -11.60 2.02 4.62
C VAL A 174 -12.70 2.25 5.65
N LYS A 175 -12.94 3.50 6.04
CA LYS A 175 -13.93 3.87 7.05
C LYS A 175 -15.35 3.46 6.68
N ASN A 176 -15.75 3.73 5.44
CA ASN A 176 -17.08 3.39 4.97
C ASN A 176 -17.27 1.88 4.73
N SER A 177 -16.19 1.10 4.76
CA SER A 177 -16.24 -0.37 4.79
C SER A 177 -16.34 -0.93 6.22
N GLY A 178 -16.56 -0.08 7.22
CA GLY A 178 -16.69 -0.49 8.63
C GLY A 178 -15.36 -0.71 9.34
N LEU A 179 -14.24 -0.20 8.80
CA LEU A 179 -12.89 -0.41 9.32
C LEU A 179 -12.28 0.89 9.85
N GLU A 180 -11.44 0.80 10.86
CA GLU A 180 -10.59 1.88 11.32
C GLU A 180 -9.28 1.94 10.52
N LEU A 181 -8.87 3.13 10.12
CA LEU A 181 -7.57 3.36 9.49
C LEU A 181 -6.50 3.43 10.57
N GLY A 182 -5.72 2.36 10.75
CA GLY A 182 -4.65 2.31 11.75
C GLY A 182 -3.39 3.04 11.29
N SER A 183 -2.95 2.82 10.05
CA SER A 183 -1.81 3.51 9.47
C SER A 183 -1.86 3.52 7.95
N VAL A 184 -1.21 4.52 7.34
CA VAL A 184 -0.97 4.61 5.90
C VAL A 184 0.52 4.43 5.66
N ASN A 185 0.89 3.48 4.81
CA ASN A 185 2.29 3.11 4.59
C ASN A 185 2.59 3.17 3.10
N LEU A 186 3.74 3.73 2.75
CA LEU A 186 4.22 3.71 1.38
C LEU A 186 4.48 2.27 0.92
N GLU A 187 3.82 1.84 -0.16
CA GLU A 187 3.90 0.45 -0.63
C GLU A 187 5.32 -0.02 -0.96
N PRO A 188 6.20 0.76 -1.65
CA PRO A 188 7.57 0.29 -1.88
C PRO A 188 8.38 0.07 -0.60
N LEU A 189 8.06 0.75 0.52
CA LEU A 189 8.65 0.44 1.83
C LEU A 189 8.11 -0.87 2.40
N ALA A 190 6.79 -1.09 2.30
CA ALA A 190 6.17 -2.34 2.74
C ALA A 190 6.71 -3.54 1.93
N SER A 191 6.72 -3.45 0.60
CA SER A 191 7.27 -4.49 -0.26
C SER A 191 8.74 -4.76 0.02
N ALA A 192 9.55 -3.72 0.28
CA ALA A 192 10.97 -3.87 0.66
C ALA A 192 11.12 -4.69 1.94
N GLU A 193 10.35 -4.35 2.97
CA GLU A 193 10.40 -5.02 4.27
C GLU A 193 10.03 -6.50 4.19
N ALA A 194 9.19 -6.89 3.23
CA ALA A 194 8.79 -8.27 3.05
C ALA A 194 9.79 -9.12 2.26
N VAL A 195 10.66 -8.54 1.42
CA VAL A 195 11.44 -9.30 0.43
C VAL A 195 12.94 -9.03 0.39
N LEU A 196 13.41 -7.96 1.03
CA LEU A 196 14.83 -7.59 1.10
C LEU A 196 15.42 -8.02 2.44
N SER A 197 16.66 -8.51 2.40
CA SER A 197 17.43 -8.73 3.61
C SER A 197 18.15 -7.44 4.04
N GLU A 198 18.54 -7.35 5.32
CA GLU A 198 19.32 -6.21 5.82
C GLU A 198 20.68 -6.12 5.13
N GLU A 199 21.30 -7.25 4.80
CA GLU A 199 22.57 -7.27 4.06
C GLU A 199 22.43 -6.68 2.65
N GLU A 200 21.30 -6.88 1.98
CA GLU A 200 21.03 -6.26 0.67
C GLU A 200 20.80 -4.75 0.80
N LYS A 201 20.03 -4.33 1.81
CA LYS A 201 19.81 -2.90 2.12
C LYS A 201 21.14 -2.20 2.45
N GLU A 202 22.05 -2.87 3.16
CA GLU A 202 23.40 -2.37 3.47
C GLU A 202 24.30 -2.33 2.24
N ALA A 203 24.41 -3.44 1.50
CA ALA A 203 25.25 -3.54 0.29
C ALA A 203 24.80 -2.60 -0.84
N GLY A 204 23.52 -2.27 -0.87
CA GLY A 204 22.88 -1.40 -1.83
C GLY A 204 22.09 -2.17 -2.88
N VAL A 205 20.79 -1.95 -2.93
CA VAL A 205 19.84 -2.74 -3.74
C VAL A 205 18.73 -1.85 -4.30
N VAL A 206 18.25 -2.20 -5.50
CA VAL A 206 17.02 -1.64 -6.06
C VAL A 206 15.89 -2.63 -5.89
N LEU A 207 14.82 -2.23 -5.20
CA LEU A 207 13.54 -2.91 -5.27
C LEU A 207 12.74 -2.37 -6.46
N ILE A 208 12.20 -3.27 -7.29
CA ILE A 208 11.25 -2.95 -8.35
C ILE A 208 9.97 -3.77 -8.11
N ASP A 209 8.89 -3.13 -7.68
CA ASP A 209 7.58 -3.77 -7.53
C ASP A 209 6.74 -3.53 -8.77
N ILE A 210 6.55 -4.56 -9.60
CA ILE A 210 5.77 -4.45 -10.84
C ILE A 210 4.33 -4.87 -10.53
N GLY A 211 3.53 -3.89 -10.13
CA GLY A 211 2.11 -4.05 -9.84
C GLY A 211 1.23 -4.11 -11.10
N GLY A 212 -0.09 -4.00 -10.91
CA GLY A 212 -1.05 -3.96 -12.01
C GLY A 212 -1.09 -2.61 -12.72
N GLY A 213 -1.15 -1.52 -11.96
CA GLY A 213 -1.24 -0.16 -12.47
C GLY A 213 0.09 0.60 -12.51
N THR A 214 0.99 0.28 -11.59
CA THR A 214 2.24 1.01 -11.34
C THR A 214 3.42 0.05 -11.31
N THR A 215 4.62 0.62 -11.48
CA THR A 215 5.86 -0.01 -11.09
C THR A 215 6.55 0.91 -10.07
N ASP A 216 6.72 0.43 -8.85
CA ASP A 216 7.28 1.20 -7.76
C ASP A 216 8.76 0.87 -7.58
N VAL A 217 9.58 1.89 -7.35
CA VAL A 217 11.03 1.78 -7.24
C VAL A 217 11.46 2.32 -5.88
N ALA A 218 12.25 1.53 -5.15
CA ALA A 218 12.95 1.98 -3.95
C ALA A 218 14.42 1.55 -4.01
N ILE A 219 15.31 2.48 -3.68
CA ILE A 219 16.75 2.21 -3.64
C ILE A 219 17.20 2.32 -2.20
N PHE A 220 17.84 1.27 -1.71
CA PHE A 220 18.45 1.22 -0.38
C PHE A 220 19.96 1.18 -0.53
N LYS A 221 20.67 1.80 0.42
CA LYS A 221 22.13 1.75 0.54
C LYS A 221 22.52 2.16 1.95
N ASP A 222 23.46 1.43 2.55
CA ASP A 222 23.90 1.62 3.94
C ASP A 222 22.75 1.42 4.95
N GLY A 223 21.83 0.50 4.64
CA GLY A 223 20.72 0.13 5.52
C GLY A 223 19.54 1.10 5.48
N ILE A 224 19.66 2.22 4.77
CA ILE A 224 18.62 3.25 4.69
C ILE A 224 18.11 3.45 3.26
N ILE A 225 16.91 4.02 3.16
CA ILE A 225 16.31 4.40 1.88
C ILE A 225 16.98 5.65 1.31
N ARG A 226 17.42 5.56 0.05
CA ARG A 226 18.11 6.63 -0.65
C ARG A 226 17.28 7.31 -1.74
N HIS A 227 16.38 6.56 -2.38
CA HIS A 227 15.54 7.07 -3.48
C HIS A 227 14.22 6.30 -3.55
N THR A 228 13.15 6.99 -3.92
CA THR A 228 11.86 6.36 -4.28
C THR A 228 11.26 7.02 -5.50
N ALA A 229 10.64 6.23 -6.37
CA ALA A 229 9.96 6.71 -7.55
C ALA A 229 8.78 5.79 -7.91
N VAL A 230 7.79 6.34 -8.61
CA VAL A 230 6.64 5.59 -9.11
C VAL A 230 6.53 5.79 -10.61
N ILE A 231 6.52 4.68 -11.34
CA ILE A 231 6.33 4.67 -12.79
C ILE A 231 4.87 4.28 -13.06
N PRO A 232 4.13 5.06 -13.86
CA PRO A 232 2.69 4.86 -14.08
C PRO A 232 2.35 3.74 -15.08
N HIS A 233 3.14 2.68 -15.05
CA HIS A 233 2.99 1.54 -15.94
C HIS A 233 3.24 0.27 -15.15
N GLY A 234 2.26 -0.64 -15.14
CA GLY A 234 2.37 -1.96 -14.55
C GLY A 234 1.92 -3.05 -15.53
N GLY A 235 1.39 -4.15 -15.01
CA GLY A 235 0.91 -5.28 -15.81
C GLY A 235 -0.28 -4.96 -16.74
N ASN A 236 -1.10 -3.95 -16.44
CA ASN A 236 -2.31 -3.65 -17.20
C ASN A 236 -1.99 -3.08 -18.60
N ILE A 237 -0.94 -2.27 -18.73
CA ILE A 237 -0.56 -1.74 -20.04
C ILE A 237 -0.04 -2.84 -20.98
N ILE A 238 0.63 -3.87 -20.43
CA ILE A 238 1.02 -5.06 -21.18
C ILE A 238 -0.23 -5.79 -21.71
N THR A 239 -1.24 -5.95 -20.86
CA THR A 239 -2.51 -6.56 -21.25
C THR A 239 -3.23 -5.77 -22.34
N GLN A 240 -3.20 -4.43 -22.23
CA GLN A 240 -3.76 -3.53 -23.24
C GLN A 240 -3.07 -3.71 -24.59
N ASP A 241 -1.75 -3.78 -24.63
CA ASP A 241 -1.02 -4.00 -25.89
C ASP A 241 -1.31 -5.36 -26.51
N ILE A 242 -1.45 -6.42 -25.69
CA ILE A 242 -1.85 -7.75 -26.16
C ILE A 242 -3.28 -7.71 -26.72
N LYS A 243 -4.18 -6.97 -26.05
CA LYS A 243 -5.56 -6.77 -26.49
C LYS A 243 -5.61 -6.15 -27.88
N GLU A 244 -4.85 -5.08 -28.09
CA GLU A 244 -4.78 -4.36 -29.36
C GLU A 244 -4.07 -5.20 -30.44
N GLY A 245 -2.88 -5.72 -30.14
CA GLY A 245 -2.08 -6.51 -31.07
C GLY A 245 -2.73 -7.85 -31.47
N GLY A 246 -3.49 -8.48 -30.58
CA GLY A 246 -4.30 -9.67 -30.87
C GLY A 246 -5.69 -9.36 -31.40
N SER A 247 -6.15 -8.10 -31.28
CA SER A 247 -7.54 -7.69 -31.54
C SER A 247 -8.56 -8.58 -30.82
N ILE A 248 -8.31 -8.86 -29.54
CA ILE A 248 -9.13 -9.72 -28.67
C ILE A 248 -9.72 -8.90 -27.53
N ILE A 249 -10.55 -9.52 -26.69
CA ILE A 249 -11.07 -8.85 -25.49
C ILE A 249 -10.05 -8.90 -24.34
N GLU A 250 -10.13 -7.94 -23.43
CA GLU A 250 -9.19 -7.77 -22.33
C GLU A 250 -9.05 -9.02 -21.44
N LYS A 251 -10.17 -9.66 -21.12
CA LYS A 251 -10.19 -10.92 -20.36
C LYS A 251 -9.35 -12.02 -21.03
N GLN A 252 -9.39 -12.12 -22.35
CA GLN A 252 -8.59 -13.08 -23.11
C GLN A 252 -7.11 -12.66 -23.15
N ALA A 253 -6.84 -11.37 -23.33
CA ALA A 253 -5.47 -10.84 -23.31
C ALA A 253 -4.77 -11.10 -21.97
N GLU A 254 -5.45 -10.88 -20.84
CA GLU A 254 -4.90 -11.17 -19.51
C GLU A 254 -4.62 -12.65 -19.34
N GLN A 255 -5.53 -13.51 -19.77
CA GLN A 255 -5.35 -14.96 -19.72
C GLN A 255 -4.16 -15.42 -20.57
N LEU A 256 -3.96 -14.83 -21.76
CA LEU A 256 -2.79 -15.11 -22.60
C LEU A 256 -1.51 -14.66 -21.92
N LYS A 257 -1.49 -13.45 -21.35
CA LYS A 257 -0.34 -12.91 -20.61
C LYS A 257 0.06 -13.83 -19.47
N ILE A 258 -0.88 -14.23 -18.62
CA ILE A 258 -0.62 -15.09 -17.46
C ILE A 258 -0.14 -16.48 -17.88
N LYS A 259 -0.81 -17.12 -18.85
CA LYS A 259 -0.52 -18.52 -19.22
C LYS A 259 0.72 -18.67 -20.09
N PHE A 260 0.90 -17.75 -21.04
CA PHE A 260 1.85 -17.89 -22.14
C PHE A 260 2.82 -16.72 -22.31
N GLY A 261 2.67 -15.66 -21.50
CA GLY A 261 3.51 -14.48 -21.61
C GLY A 261 4.99 -14.77 -21.35
N SER A 262 5.84 -14.10 -22.13
CA SER A 262 7.30 -14.15 -22.03
C SER A 262 7.86 -12.77 -22.36
N ALA A 263 8.77 -12.27 -21.54
CA ALA A 263 9.49 -11.01 -21.75
C ALA A 263 10.63 -11.14 -22.77
N TRP A 264 11.02 -12.36 -23.16
CA TRP A 264 12.13 -12.62 -24.07
C TRP A 264 11.69 -13.42 -25.30
N PRO A 265 11.56 -12.78 -26.48
CA PRO A 265 11.06 -13.45 -27.68
C PRO A 265 12.00 -14.52 -28.24
N GLY A 266 13.30 -14.46 -27.90
CA GLY A 266 14.32 -15.39 -28.38
C GLY A 266 14.15 -16.82 -27.85
N GLU A 267 13.49 -17.00 -26.71
CA GLU A 267 13.26 -18.32 -26.10
C GLU A 267 12.02 -19.05 -26.68
N ASN A 268 11.18 -18.35 -27.43
CA ASN A 268 9.96 -18.92 -28.01
C ASN A 268 10.20 -19.50 -29.40
N LYS A 269 9.72 -20.72 -29.64
CA LYS A 269 9.80 -21.35 -30.97
C LYS A 269 8.83 -20.69 -31.95
N ASP A 270 9.23 -20.64 -33.22
CA ASP A 270 8.43 -20.03 -34.29
C ASP A 270 7.10 -20.75 -34.56
N ASN A 271 7.01 -22.04 -34.24
CA ASN A 271 5.86 -22.90 -34.52
C ASN A 271 4.89 -23.10 -33.34
N GLU A 272 5.13 -22.46 -32.20
CA GLU A 272 4.21 -22.53 -31.05
C GLU A 272 3.09 -21.51 -31.22
N ILE A 273 1.86 -22.00 -31.43
CA ILE A 273 0.66 -21.20 -31.68
C ILE A 273 -0.38 -21.51 -30.59
N VAL A 274 -1.09 -20.48 -30.16
CA VAL A 274 -2.23 -20.59 -29.25
C VAL A 274 -3.49 -20.14 -29.96
N SER A 275 -4.53 -20.97 -29.86
CA SER A 275 -5.87 -20.63 -30.35
C SER A 275 -6.66 -19.91 -29.27
N ILE A 276 -7.29 -18.81 -29.64
CA ILE A 276 -8.07 -17.93 -28.80
C ILE A 276 -9.53 -18.02 -29.25
N PRO A 277 -10.47 -18.34 -28.36
CA PRO A 277 -11.88 -18.44 -28.73
C PRO A 277 -12.39 -17.16 -29.41
N GLY A 278 -13.04 -17.33 -30.56
CA GLY A 278 -13.71 -16.24 -31.25
C GLY A 278 -14.90 -15.70 -30.44
N LEU A 279 -15.29 -14.45 -30.69
CA LEU A 279 -16.52 -13.89 -30.13
C LEU A 279 -17.74 -14.48 -30.86
N HIS A 280 -18.80 -14.82 -30.12
CA HIS A 280 -20.11 -15.30 -30.61
C HIS A 280 -20.24 -15.54 -32.12
N GLY A 281 -20.04 -16.79 -32.55
CA GLY A 281 -20.21 -17.21 -33.95
C GLY A 281 -19.06 -16.83 -34.90
N ARG A 282 -17.98 -16.23 -34.40
CA ARG A 282 -16.74 -16.00 -35.15
C ARG A 282 -15.74 -17.12 -34.92
N ASP A 283 -14.94 -17.37 -35.94
CA ASP A 283 -13.87 -18.35 -35.87
C ASP A 283 -12.83 -18.00 -34.78
N PRO A 284 -12.17 -19.00 -34.18
CA PRO A 284 -11.04 -18.78 -33.29
C PRO A 284 -9.94 -17.97 -33.97
N LYS A 285 -9.29 -17.12 -33.18
CA LYS A 285 -8.08 -16.42 -33.61
C LYS A 285 -6.86 -17.23 -33.20
N GLU A 286 -5.76 -17.06 -33.92
CA GLU A 286 -4.49 -17.68 -33.58
C GLU A 286 -3.41 -16.63 -33.41
N ILE A 287 -2.56 -16.82 -32.40
CA ILE A 287 -1.37 -16.01 -32.20
C ILE A 287 -0.18 -16.93 -31.92
N SER A 288 0.97 -16.65 -32.56
CA SER A 288 2.21 -17.34 -32.20
C SER A 288 2.75 -16.81 -30.87
N LEU A 289 3.32 -17.70 -30.06
CA LEU A 289 3.93 -17.31 -28.78
C LEU A 289 5.07 -16.33 -28.96
N LYS A 290 5.78 -16.41 -30.08
CA LYS A 290 6.82 -15.44 -30.45
C LYS A 290 6.25 -14.05 -30.70
N ASN A 291 5.10 -13.94 -31.38
CA ASN A 291 4.46 -12.63 -31.59
C ASN A 291 3.88 -12.08 -30.28
N LEU A 292 3.24 -12.92 -29.45
CA LEU A 292 2.82 -12.53 -28.11
C LEU A 292 4.00 -11.99 -27.29
N SER A 293 5.12 -12.72 -27.29
CA SER A 293 6.33 -12.31 -26.57
C SER A 293 6.93 -11.02 -27.12
N ARG A 294 6.89 -10.76 -28.44
CA ARG A 294 7.34 -9.48 -29.03
C ARG A 294 6.56 -8.30 -28.50
N ILE A 295 5.23 -8.42 -28.40
CA ILE A 295 4.36 -7.36 -27.87
C ILE A 295 4.73 -7.09 -26.40
N ILE A 296 4.82 -8.16 -25.59
CA ILE A 296 5.17 -8.06 -24.18
C ILE A 296 6.58 -7.46 -24.00
N HIS A 297 7.55 -7.93 -24.77
CA HIS A 297 8.94 -7.47 -24.71
C HIS A 297 9.06 -5.97 -24.96
N ALA A 298 8.35 -5.44 -25.96
CA ALA A 298 8.36 -4.01 -26.26
C ALA A 298 7.89 -3.20 -25.04
N ARG A 299 6.77 -3.59 -24.40
CA ARG A 299 6.24 -2.86 -23.26
C ARG A 299 7.08 -3.01 -22.00
N VAL A 300 7.54 -4.22 -21.69
CA VAL A 300 8.39 -4.45 -20.52
C VAL A 300 9.71 -3.71 -20.67
N THR A 301 10.29 -3.66 -21.88
CA THR A 301 11.50 -2.87 -22.15
C THR A 301 11.29 -1.39 -21.84
N GLU A 302 10.13 -0.83 -22.21
CA GLU A 302 9.80 0.57 -21.87
C GLU A 302 9.70 0.80 -20.36
N ILE A 303 8.99 -0.09 -19.64
CA ILE A 303 8.87 -0.02 -18.17
C ILE A 303 10.24 -0.08 -17.51
N ILE A 304 11.08 -1.05 -17.89
CA ILE A 304 12.41 -1.23 -17.29
C ILE A 304 13.36 -0.09 -17.65
N ASN A 305 13.26 0.50 -18.85
CA ASN A 305 14.03 1.69 -19.18
C ASN A 305 13.64 2.92 -18.35
N ALA A 306 12.35 3.07 -18.02
CA ALA A 306 11.90 4.09 -17.09
C ALA A 306 12.48 3.85 -15.69
N VAL A 307 12.45 2.60 -15.18
CA VAL A 307 13.11 2.23 -13.92
C VAL A 307 14.60 2.56 -13.96
N TYR A 308 15.29 2.18 -15.03
CA TYR A 308 16.73 2.41 -15.14
C TYR A 308 17.09 3.89 -15.20
N THR A 309 16.19 4.74 -15.70
CA THR A 309 16.34 6.20 -15.65
C THR A 309 16.35 6.69 -14.20
N GLU A 310 15.47 6.18 -13.35
CA GLU A 310 15.44 6.49 -11.91
C GLU A 310 16.72 6.01 -11.18
N ILE A 311 17.19 4.79 -11.50
CA ILE A 311 18.45 4.26 -10.96
C ILE A 311 19.64 5.15 -11.35
N LYS A 312 19.66 5.64 -12.59
CA LYS A 312 20.68 6.61 -13.05
C LYS A 312 20.56 7.96 -12.36
N GLN A 313 19.35 8.44 -12.12
CA GLN A 313 19.11 9.71 -11.43
C GLN A 313 19.60 9.66 -9.98
N TYR A 314 19.44 8.53 -9.29
CA TYR A 314 20.06 8.32 -7.97
C TYR A 314 21.60 8.45 -8.04
N GLY A 315 22.19 8.01 -9.14
CA GLY A 315 23.62 8.13 -9.43
C GLY A 315 24.41 6.86 -9.16
N HIS A 316 23.84 5.67 -9.44
CA HIS A 316 24.47 4.37 -9.18
C HIS A 316 25.85 4.17 -9.83
N ASP A 317 26.18 4.94 -10.87
CA ASP A 317 27.47 4.94 -11.55
C ASP A 317 28.60 5.53 -10.68
N GLN A 318 28.25 6.30 -9.64
CA GLN A 318 29.22 6.88 -8.71
C GLN A 318 29.77 5.80 -7.76
N ALA A 319 31.07 5.84 -7.49
CA ALA A 319 31.72 4.83 -6.66
C ALA A 319 31.10 4.68 -5.24
N SER A 320 30.66 5.80 -4.64
CA SER A 320 30.01 5.82 -3.33
C SER A 320 28.55 5.35 -3.34
N LYS A 321 27.91 5.29 -4.51
CA LYS A 321 26.48 4.96 -4.67
C LYS A 321 26.25 3.62 -5.38
N LYS A 322 27.28 2.78 -5.42
CA LYS A 322 27.17 1.46 -6.05
C LYS A 322 26.15 0.58 -5.32
N LEU A 323 25.29 -0.04 -6.10
CA LEU A 323 24.24 -0.95 -5.66
C LEU A 323 24.73 -2.40 -5.87
N ILE A 324 25.52 -2.89 -4.91
CA ILE A 324 26.28 -4.13 -5.03
C ILE A 324 25.35 -5.36 -5.05
N ALA A 325 24.25 -5.31 -4.30
CA ALA A 325 23.27 -6.40 -4.26
C ALA A 325 22.35 -6.45 -5.50
N GLY A 326 22.50 -5.50 -6.44
CA GLY A 326 21.79 -5.52 -7.70
C GLY A 326 20.33 -5.12 -7.56
N VAL A 327 19.44 -5.90 -8.18
CA VAL A 327 18.02 -5.61 -8.31
C VAL A 327 17.17 -6.77 -7.80
N VAL A 328 16.17 -6.46 -6.98
CA VAL A 328 15.14 -7.39 -6.56
C VAL A 328 13.82 -6.98 -7.18
N ILE A 329 13.26 -7.85 -8.03
CA ILE A 329 11.94 -7.62 -8.65
C ILE A 329 10.85 -8.37 -7.90
N THR A 330 9.71 -7.73 -7.66
CA THR A 330 8.56 -8.30 -6.95
C THR A 330 7.24 -7.88 -7.63
N GLY A 331 6.11 -8.20 -7.01
CA GLY A 331 4.79 -7.87 -7.53
C GLY A 331 4.29 -8.86 -8.58
N GLY A 332 3.03 -8.71 -8.98
CA GLY A 332 2.39 -9.64 -9.92
C GLY A 332 3.11 -9.74 -11.27
N GLY A 333 3.68 -8.62 -11.75
CA GLY A 333 4.39 -8.54 -13.03
C GLY A 333 5.75 -9.26 -13.05
N SER A 334 6.37 -9.47 -11.89
CA SER A 334 7.65 -10.22 -11.78
C SER A 334 7.51 -11.70 -12.12
N GLN A 335 6.28 -12.23 -12.19
CA GLN A 335 6.00 -13.63 -12.56
C GLN A 335 6.06 -13.87 -14.07
N LEU A 336 6.22 -12.83 -14.89
CA LEU A 336 6.34 -12.97 -16.33
C LEU A 336 7.62 -13.76 -16.69
N LYS A 337 7.49 -14.78 -17.56
CA LYS A 337 8.63 -15.61 -17.95
C LYS A 337 9.75 -14.77 -18.55
N HIS A 338 10.99 -15.08 -18.19
CA HIS A 338 12.21 -14.41 -18.66
C HIS A 338 12.34 -12.92 -18.32
N ILE A 339 11.49 -12.35 -17.46
CA ILE A 339 11.61 -10.94 -17.07
C ILE A 339 12.94 -10.66 -16.36
N LYS A 340 13.40 -11.58 -15.51
CA LYS A 340 14.73 -11.51 -14.87
C LYS A 340 15.84 -11.23 -15.89
N HIS A 341 15.94 -12.07 -16.92
CA HIS A 341 16.96 -11.95 -17.97
C HIS A 341 16.87 -10.62 -18.73
N LEU A 342 15.65 -10.14 -18.99
CA LEU A 342 15.46 -8.85 -19.64
C LEU A 342 15.95 -7.69 -18.76
N VAL A 343 15.66 -7.73 -17.46
CA VAL A 343 16.13 -6.70 -16.51
C VAL A 343 17.65 -6.73 -16.42
N GLU A 344 18.27 -7.91 -16.29
CA GLU A 344 19.73 -8.06 -16.27
C GLU A 344 20.36 -7.51 -17.56
N PHE A 345 19.78 -7.82 -18.72
CA PHE A 345 20.26 -7.34 -20.00
C PHE A 345 20.18 -5.81 -20.15
N LEU A 346 19.08 -5.20 -19.71
CA LEU A 346 18.87 -3.75 -19.86
C LEU A 346 19.64 -2.91 -18.84
N THR A 347 19.77 -3.41 -17.61
CA THR A 347 20.39 -2.66 -16.50
C THR A 347 21.87 -2.99 -16.31
N GLY A 348 22.32 -4.17 -16.75
CA GLY A 348 23.65 -4.70 -16.46
C GLY A 348 23.87 -5.10 -15.00
N MET A 349 22.80 -5.18 -14.20
CA MET A 349 22.83 -5.51 -12.78
C MET A 349 22.33 -6.95 -12.55
N ASP A 350 22.84 -7.62 -11.52
CA ASP A 350 22.32 -8.94 -11.12
C ASP A 350 20.88 -8.81 -10.62
N VAL A 351 20.01 -9.75 -11.01
CA VAL A 351 18.58 -9.70 -10.66
C VAL A 351 18.13 -10.97 -9.95
N ARG A 352 17.30 -10.83 -8.91
CA ARG A 352 16.51 -11.93 -8.36
C ARG A 352 15.04 -11.56 -8.20
N ILE A 353 14.18 -12.57 -8.09
CA ILE A 353 12.77 -12.37 -7.75
C ILE A 353 12.64 -12.40 -6.22
N GLY A 354 11.96 -11.39 -5.66
CA GLY A 354 11.63 -11.29 -4.24
C GLY A 354 10.36 -12.07 -3.90
N PHE A 355 10.43 -12.88 -2.84
CA PHE A 355 9.28 -13.64 -2.32
C PHE A 355 9.10 -13.31 -0.84
N PRO A 356 7.86 -13.13 -0.34
CA PRO A 356 7.63 -12.70 1.04
C PRO A 356 7.63 -13.86 2.04
N ASN A 357 8.40 -14.92 1.80
CA ASN A 357 8.28 -16.19 2.52
C ASN A 357 9.26 -16.32 3.71
N GLU A 358 10.32 -15.53 3.76
CA GLU A 358 11.37 -15.62 4.79
C GLU A 358 10.85 -15.25 6.18
N HIS A 359 9.97 -14.26 6.23
CA HIS A 359 9.34 -13.73 7.45
C HIS A 359 8.14 -14.55 7.93
N LEU A 360 7.65 -15.52 7.13
CA LEU A 360 6.47 -16.32 7.50
C LEU A 360 6.83 -17.51 8.40
N ALA A 361 5.95 -17.78 9.37
CA ALA A 361 5.92 -18.98 10.20
C ALA A 361 5.02 -20.05 9.56
N GLY A 362 5.26 -21.32 9.87
CA GLY A 362 4.49 -22.45 9.34
C GLY A 362 4.84 -22.82 7.89
N MET A 363 4.58 -24.07 7.51
CA MET A 363 4.82 -24.55 6.14
C MET A 363 3.68 -24.20 5.18
N GLU A 364 2.44 -24.15 5.67
CA GLU A 364 1.24 -23.89 4.86
C GLU A 364 1.16 -22.45 4.36
N ALA A 365 1.35 -21.47 5.26
CA ALA A 365 1.44 -20.05 4.86
C ALA A 365 2.59 -19.80 3.87
N LYS A 366 3.71 -20.54 4.01
CA LYS A 366 4.83 -20.52 3.06
C LYS A 366 4.53 -21.19 1.73
N GLN A 367 3.42 -21.90 1.56
CA GLN A 367 3.00 -22.41 0.26
C GLN A 367 2.01 -21.45 -0.40
N ASP A 368 1.00 -21.00 0.34
CA ASP A 368 -0.09 -20.18 -0.21
C ASP A 368 0.34 -18.74 -0.51
N LEU A 369 1.23 -18.17 0.31
CA LEU A 369 1.72 -16.80 0.17
C LEU A 369 3.11 -16.70 -0.46
N ASN A 370 3.68 -17.82 -0.91
CA ASN A 370 4.96 -17.83 -1.62
C ASN A 370 4.79 -17.42 -3.09
N SER A 371 4.31 -16.21 -3.28
CA SER A 371 4.20 -15.54 -4.57
C SER A 371 4.53 -14.06 -4.39
N PRO A 372 5.29 -13.45 -5.33
CA PRO A 372 5.60 -12.02 -5.29
C PRO A 372 4.34 -11.13 -5.33
N ILE A 373 3.19 -11.70 -5.70
CA ILE A 373 1.90 -11.01 -5.74
C ILE A 373 1.37 -10.61 -4.34
N TYR A 374 1.99 -11.10 -3.26
CA TYR A 374 1.58 -10.82 -1.88
C TYR A 374 2.62 -10.00 -1.10
N SER A 375 3.72 -9.58 -1.73
CA SER A 375 4.82 -8.90 -1.05
C SER A 375 4.38 -7.63 -0.34
N THR A 376 3.61 -6.77 -1.02
CA THR A 376 3.07 -5.54 -0.43
C THR A 376 2.16 -5.84 0.77
N ALA A 377 1.22 -6.78 0.62
CA ALA A 377 0.27 -7.13 1.68
C ALA A 377 0.96 -7.74 2.92
N VAL A 378 1.97 -8.58 2.74
CA VAL A 378 2.78 -9.12 3.85
C VAL A 378 3.59 -7.99 4.51
N GLY A 379 4.17 -7.10 3.71
CA GLY A 379 4.88 -5.92 4.22
C GLY A 379 3.99 -4.98 5.03
N LEU A 380 2.75 -4.75 4.59
CA LEU A 380 1.77 -3.94 5.31
C LEU A 380 1.35 -4.59 6.63
N LEU A 381 1.23 -5.92 6.67
CA LEU A 381 1.01 -6.64 7.92
C LEU A 381 2.20 -6.45 8.88
N MET A 382 3.43 -6.55 8.38
CA MET A 382 4.64 -6.30 9.19
C MET A 382 4.64 -4.87 9.75
N GLN A 383 4.36 -3.87 8.92
CA GLN A 383 4.25 -2.47 9.37
C GLN A 383 3.16 -2.32 10.43
N GLY A 384 1.99 -2.92 10.21
CA GLY A 384 0.89 -2.91 11.18
C GLY A 384 1.23 -3.52 12.54
N ILE A 385 2.09 -4.55 12.57
CA ILE A 385 2.61 -5.13 13.82
C ILE A 385 3.60 -4.19 14.51
N HIS A 386 4.52 -3.59 13.75
CA HIS A 386 5.54 -2.69 14.28
C HIS A 386 4.97 -1.38 14.85
N SER A 387 3.95 -0.82 14.19
CA SER A 387 3.30 0.43 14.63
C SER A 387 2.43 0.27 15.88
N ARG A 388 2.11 -0.97 16.30
CA ARG A 388 1.27 -1.22 17.49
C ARG A 388 2.08 -1.26 18.78
N GLY A 389 1.62 -0.49 19.77
CA GLY A 389 2.05 -0.61 21.16
C GLY A 389 1.63 -1.96 21.76
N ASP A 390 2.31 -2.40 22.84
CA ASP A 390 1.91 -3.60 23.57
C ASP A 390 0.46 -3.42 24.10
N GLY A 391 -0.50 -4.16 23.54
CA GLY A 391 -1.88 -4.25 24.03
C GLY A 391 -3.00 -3.77 23.09
N ASP A 392 -2.70 -3.17 21.93
CA ASP A 392 -3.73 -2.75 20.96
C ASP A 392 -4.16 -3.91 20.06
N MET A 393 -5.44 -4.31 20.12
CA MET A 393 -6.03 -5.34 19.25
C MET A 393 -6.53 -4.72 17.94
N ALA A 394 -6.16 -5.30 16.79
CA ALA A 394 -6.69 -4.90 15.47
C ALA A 394 -8.03 -5.56 15.15
N VAL A 395 -8.41 -6.51 15.98
CA VAL A 395 -9.52 -7.41 15.81
C VAL A 395 -10.47 -7.22 16.97
N ILE A 396 -11.75 -7.10 16.66
CA ILE A 396 -12.82 -7.04 17.65
C ILE A 396 -13.13 -8.49 18.04
N ASN A 397 -12.95 -8.84 19.31
CA ASN A 397 -13.42 -10.13 19.81
C ASN A 397 -14.93 -10.00 20.06
N ASP A 398 -15.75 -10.60 19.19
CA ASP A 398 -17.19 -10.73 19.42
C ASP A 398 -17.48 -11.81 20.50
N GLU A 399 -17.08 -11.55 21.73
CA GLU A 399 -17.82 -12.07 22.88
C GLU A 399 -18.72 -10.94 23.40
N PHE A 400 -20.02 -11.06 23.12
CA PHE A 400 -21.13 -10.13 23.38
C PHE A 400 -21.43 -9.08 22.30
N THR A 401 -22.32 -9.40 21.36
CA THR A 401 -23.71 -8.91 21.34
C THR A 401 -24.50 -9.51 20.16
N MET A 402 -25.52 -10.31 20.48
CA MET A 402 -26.57 -10.70 19.53
C MET A 402 -27.50 -9.50 19.31
N ASP A 403 -27.20 -8.60 18.37
CA ASP A 403 -28.20 -7.62 17.88
C ASP A 403 -27.89 -7.02 16.49
N ALA A 404 -26.68 -7.18 15.93
CA ALA A 404 -26.33 -6.61 14.62
C ALA A 404 -26.81 -7.40 13.39
N MET A 405 -27.48 -8.55 13.58
CA MET A 405 -27.87 -9.45 12.48
C MET A 405 -29.19 -9.07 11.78
N ALA A 406 -29.86 -7.99 12.20
CA ALA A 406 -31.16 -7.59 11.67
C ALA A 406 -31.11 -6.62 10.46
N VAL A 407 -29.98 -5.95 10.21
CA VAL A 407 -29.90 -4.89 9.18
C VAL A 407 -29.36 -5.41 7.83
N ALA A 408 -28.72 -6.57 7.81
CA ALA A 408 -28.13 -7.14 6.59
C ALA A 408 -29.13 -7.88 5.67
N ASN A 409 -30.36 -8.13 6.13
CA ASN A 409 -31.37 -8.87 5.37
C ASN A 409 -32.21 -8.00 4.42
N ASP A 410 -32.08 -6.67 4.45
CA ASP A 410 -32.90 -5.77 3.62
C ASP A 410 -32.20 -5.28 2.33
N LEU A 411 -30.94 -5.66 2.09
CA LEU A 411 -30.20 -5.31 0.86
C LEU A 411 -29.99 -6.50 -0.10
N SER A 412 -30.30 -7.73 0.29
CA SER A 412 -30.19 -8.91 -0.59
C SER A 412 -31.32 -9.00 -1.62
N ASP A 413 -32.45 -8.34 -1.37
CA ASP A 413 -33.66 -8.46 -2.20
C ASP A 413 -33.73 -7.47 -3.37
N LEU A 414 -32.67 -6.67 -3.58
CA LEU A 414 -32.60 -5.65 -4.64
C LEU A 414 -31.64 -5.97 -5.80
N ILE A 415 -31.02 -7.16 -5.85
CA ILE A 415 -30.02 -7.50 -6.88
C ILE A 415 -30.37 -8.73 -7.72
N ASP A 416 -31.49 -9.42 -7.49
CA ASP A 416 -31.86 -10.60 -8.30
C ASP A 416 -33.14 -10.42 -9.14
N VAL A 417 -33.08 -9.55 -10.16
CA VAL A 417 -34.01 -9.65 -11.31
C VAL A 417 -33.31 -9.19 -12.59
N SER A 418 -32.60 -10.10 -13.27
CA SER A 418 -32.39 -9.97 -14.72
C SER A 418 -32.13 -11.31 -15.41
N GLN A 419 -33.05 -12.26 -15.28
CA GLN A 419 -33.27 -13.30 -16.28
C GLN A 419 -34.75 -13.66 -16.34
N GLU A 420 -35.47 -13.20 -17.37
CA GLU A 420 -36.45 -13.99 -18.14
C GLU A 420 -37.00 -13.22 -19.36
N ASN A 421 -37.30 -13.96 -20.42
CA ASN A 421 -37.73 -13.53 -21.76
C ASN A 421 -39.21 -13.09 -21.81
N PRO A 422 -39.66 -12.37 -22.87
CA PRO A 422 -40.97 -11.72 -22.90
C PRO A 422 -42.08 -12.64 -23.41
N THR A 423 -43.25 -12.57 -22.77
CA THR A 423 -44.55 -12.92 -23.37
C THR A 423 -45.64 -11.94 -22.93
N GLU A 424 -46.66 -11.86 -23.77
CA GLU A 424 -47.61 -10.78 -24.04
C GLU A 424 -48.68 -10.46 -22.97
N GLU A 425 -49.30 -9.28 -23.20
CA GLU A 425 -50.70 -8.88 -22.96
C GLU A 425 -51.16 -8.18 -21.66
N ALA A 426 -51.36 -6.86 -21.82
CA ALA A 426 -52.63 -6.11 -21.74
C ALA A 426 -53.23 -5.60 -20.39
N MET A 427 -53.42 -4.26 -20.39
CA MET A 427 -54.56 -3.45 -19.90
C MET A 427 -54.85 -3.35 -18.38
N ALA A 428 -54.67 -2.15 -17.80
CA ALA A 428 -55.72 -1.11 -17.62
C ALA A 428 -55.47 -0.12 -16.45
N ILE A 429 -55.40 1.19 -16.79
CA ILE A 429 -56.10 2.37 -16.22
C ILE A 429 -56.17 2.59 -14.67
N ASP A 430 -55.35 3.55 -14.18
CA ASP A 430 -55.60 4.83 -13.42
C ASP A 430 -56.90 5.06 -12.59
N PRO A 431 -57.04 6.11 -11.73
CA PRO A 431 -56.06 7.09 -11.16
C PRO A 431 -56.35 7.57 -9.68
N LEU A 432 -55.63 8.64 -9.25
CA LEU A 432 -55.94 9.66 -8.21
C LEU A 432 -55.65 9.29 -6.73
N THR A 433 -55.12 10.14 -5.82
CA THR A 433 -55.15 11.61 -5.67
C THR A 433 -54.17 12.08 -4.58
N GLU A 434 -53.57 13.28 -4.78
CA GLU A 434 -53.41 14.46 -3.87
C GLU A 434 -53.08 14.27 -2.36
N ALA A 435 -52.38 15.13 -1.63
CA ALA A 435 -51.58 16.36 -1.80
C ALA A 435 -51.41 16.94 -0.37
N VAL A 436 -50.23 17.51 -0.02
CA VAL A 436 -50.02 18.74 0.80
C VAL A 436 -50.46 18.65 2.30
N ASP A 437 -49.72 19.05 3.34
CA ASP A 437 -49.02 20.32 3.57
C ASP A 437 -48.08 20.26 4.80
N SER A 438 -47.20 21.24 4.92
CA SER A 438 -46.56 21.71 6.18
C SER A 438 -47.30 23.00 6.62
N PRO A 439 -46.88 23.94 7.52
CA PRO A 439 -45.61 24.14 8.22
C PRO A 439 -45.69 24.72 9.67
N GLU A 440 -44.51 25.18 10.17
CA GLU A 440 -44.26 26.22 11.22
C GLU A 440 -44.49 25.87 12.72
N SER A 441 -43.80 26.42 13.73
CA SER A 441 -42.63 27.32 13.92
C SER A 441 -42.27 27.43 15.44
N SER A 442 -41.21 28.21 15.76
CA SER A 442 -40.80 28.85 17.06
C SER A 442 -39.92 28.03 18.04
N LYS A 443 -38.65 28.39 18.32
CA LYS A 443 -38.06 29.45 19.21
C LYS A 443 -38.40 29.20 20.70
N GLU A 444 -37.48 29.13 21.67
CA GLU A 444 -36.55 30.18 22.16
C GLU A 444 -35.62 29.63 23.29
N THR A 445 -34.40 30.22 23.45
CA THR A 445 -33.58 30.55 24.68
C THR A 445 -33.52 29.60 25.89
N GLY A 446 -32.43 29.43 26.66
CA GLY A 446 -31.14 30.10 26.88
C GLY A 446 -30.57 29.67 28.27
N GLU A 447 -29.33 30.11 28.55
CA GLU A 447 -28.62 30.20 29.85
C GLU A 447 -27.74 29.03 30.39
N GLU A 448 -26.45 29.38 30.52
CA GLU A 448 -25.40 28.89 31.43
C GLU A 448 -25.35 29.82 32.68
N PRO A 449 -24.76 29.44 33.86
CA PRO A 449 -23.31 29.64 34.04
C PRO A 449 -22.55 28.79 35.11
N ASP A 450 -21.21 28.76 34.93
CA ASP A 450 -20.05 28.90 35.85
C ASP A 450 -19.62 27.94 37.01
N LEU A 451 -18.33 27.55 36.93
CA LEU A 451 -17.19 27.59 37.92
C LEU A 451 -17.28 26.75 39.24
N THR A 452 -16.24 26.15 39.86
CA THR A 452 -14.79 26.41 40.01
C THR A 452 -14.02 25.17 40.60
N ASP A 453 -12.66 25.23 40.51
CA ASP A 453 -11.58 24.73 41.40
C ASP A 453 -11.27 23.22 41.57
N GLU A 454 -10.07 22.77 42.00
CA GLU A 454 -8.64 23.02 41.70
C GLU A 454 -7.87 21.95 42.53
N ALA A 455 -6.68 21.54 42.07
CA ALA A 455 -5.54 21.02 42.85
C ALA A 455 -5.45 19.53 43.34
N ALA A 456 -4.58 18.78 42.64
CA ALA A 456 -3.25 18.31 43.09
C ALA A 456 -3.03 16.99 43.90
N LEU A 457 -2.23 16.11 43.26
CA LEU A 457 -1.06 15.35 43.75
C LEU A 457 -1.19 14.06 44.58
N ASP A 458 -0.87 12.92 43.94
CA ASP A 458 0.31 12.03 44.14
C ASP A 458 0.03 10.69 43.39
N ALA A 459 0.95 9.83 42.93
CA ALA A 459 2.34 9.86 42.51
C ALA A 459 2.74 8.38 42.27
N VAL A 460 3.28 8.06 41.09
CA VAL A 460 4.28 7.01 40.84
C VAL A 460 3.86 5.53 40.93
N ALA A 461 3.58 4.95 39.76
CA ALA A 461 4.04 3.58 39.43
C ALA A 461 4.59 3.56 38.00
N LYS A 462 5.89 3.25 37.89
CA LYS A 462 6.65 3.18 36.64
C LYS A 462 6.01 2.21 35.64
N ARG A 463 5.49 2.74 34.53
CA ARG A 463 5.42 2.03 33.24
C ARG A 463 6.18 2.86 32.23
N LYS A 464 7.24 2.28 31.65
CA LYS A 464 7.86 2.79 30.42
C LYS A 464 6.80 2.71 29.33
N VAL A 465 6.03 3.76 29.15
CA VAL A 465 5.19 3.96 27.96
C VAL A 465 6.15 4.41 26.86
N LYS A 466 6.39 3.53 25.89
CA LYS A 466 7.01 3.92 24.63
C LYS A 466 6.10 5.01 24.04
N LYS A 467 6.57 6.26 23.97
CA LYS A 467 5.77 7.37 23.43
C LYS A 467 5.38 7.00 21.99
N ARG A 468 4.08 7.05 21.69
CA ARG A 468 3.51 6.82 20.36
C ARG A 468 4.16 7.75 19.33
N SER A 469 4.34 7.26 18.10
CA SER A 469 4.98 8.00 17.02
C SER A 469 4.17 9.25 16.67
N PHE A 470 4.83 10.31 16.20
CA PHE A 470 4.16 11.52 15.70
C PHE A 470 3.20 11.19 14.55
N PHE A 471 3.52 10.18 13.74
CA PHE A 471 2.66 9.70 12.67
C PHE A 471 1.34 9.12 13.20
N ASP A 472 1.34 8.43 14.34
CA ASP A 472 0.11 7.91 14.97
C ASP A 472 -0.81 9.07 15.40
N LYS A 473 -0.21 10.14 15.93
CA LYS A 473 -0.96 11.37 16.28
C LYS A 473 -1.43 12.15 15.06
N TRP A 474 -0.71 12.06 13.94
CA TRP A 474 -1.10 12.65 12.68
C TRP A 474 -2.26 11.87 12.06
N VAL A 475 -2.21 10.53 12.04
CA VAL A 475 -3.34 9.69 11.59
C VAL A 475 -4.57 9.96 12.45
N GLU A 476 -4.45 10.04 13.78
CA GLU A 476 -5.56 10.43 14.67
C GLU A 476 -6.11 11.83 14.30
N LYS A 477 -5.26 12.88 14.29
CA LYS A 477 -5.70 14.25 13.94
C LYS A 477 -6.26 14.38 12.52
N PHE A 478 -5.69 13.67 11.56
CA PHE A 478 -6.10 13.70 10.17
C PHE A 478 -7.42 12.95 9.99
N THR A 479 -7.58 11.80 10.65
CA THR A 479 -8.84 11.04 10.68
C THR A 479 -9.95 11.84 11.35
N ASP A 480 -9.64 12.55 12.43
CA ASP A 480 -10.57 13.46 13.12
C ASP A 480 -10.95 14.65 12.23
N SER A 481 -10.00 15.25 11.50
CA SER A 481 -10.28 16.36 10.57
C SER A 481 -11.11 15.96 9.33
N ILE A 482 -11.12 14.67 8.97
CA ILE A 482 -11.94 14.13 7.87
C ILE A 482 -13.38 13.86 8.32
N LEU A 483 -13.63 13.79 9.64
CA LEU A 483 -14.96 13.54 10.20
C LEU A 483 -15.84 14.78 10.34
N GLU A 484 -15.22 15.97 10.32
CA GLU A 484 -15.91 17.24 10.56
C GLU A 484 -16.39 17.94 9.25
N ASP A 485 -16.03 17.41 8.08
CA ASP A 485 -16.43 17.88 6.72
C ASP A 485 -17.09 16.76 5.89
#